data_AF-A0AAV8XSD2-F1
#
_entry.id   AF-A0AAV8XSD2-F1
#
_cell.length_a   1.000
_cell.length_b   1.000
_cell.length_c   1.000
_cell.angle_alpha   90.00
_cell.angle_beta   90.00
_cell.angle_gamma   90.00
#
_symmetry.space_group_name_H-M   'P 1'
#
loop_
_entity.id
_entity.type
_entity.pdbx_description
1 polymer ?
#
loop_
_entity_poly.entity_id
_entity_poly.type
_entity_poly.pdbx_seq_one_letter_code
_entity_poly.pdbx_strand_id
1 'polypeptide(L)'
;MLMFVTEGAATMPVGRSTQEHGCNMIYVICKVHALHLVAETIRQCFPDVDGLMASSKKQVSPNIPEPPQQIPKRWGTWFEAASYYAKYFEQIEAVILEFSPNEAAAIKERQTKFQDISVETDLKTMFKY
;
A
#
# COMPACT_ATOMS: atom_id res chain seq x y z
N MET A 1 1.86 31.79 18.40
CA MET A 1 1.62 31.54 16.96
C MET A 1 0.80 30.26 16.87
N LEU A 2 -0.46 30.34 16.42
CA LEU A 2 -1.35 29.19 16.31
C LEU A 2 -1.32 28.71 14.85
N MET A 3 -1.11 27.42 14.61
CA MET A 3 -1.10 26.84 13.26
C MET A 3 -2.28 25.89 13.11
N PHE A 4 -3.11 26.12 12.08
CA PHE A 4 -4.31 25.34 11.82
C PHE A 4 -4.16 24.63 10.49
N VAL A 5 -4.12 23.30 10.53
CA VAL A 5 -3.89 22.44 9.36
C VAL A 5 -5.16 21.66 9.09
N THR A 6 -5.74 21.79 7.89
CA THR A 6 -6.95 21.04 7.51
C THR A 6 -6.77 20.30 6.20
N GLU A 7 -7.56 19.24 6.01
CA GLU A 7 -7.46 18.34 4.86
C GLU A 7 -8.14 18.87 3.58
N GLY A 8 -8.80 20.04 3.60
CA GLY A 8 -9.45 20.58 2.41
C GLY A 8 -10.36 21.81 2.63
N ALA A 9 -10.94 22.30 1.52
CA ALA A 9 -11.64 23.58 1.44
C ALA A 9 -12.93 23.67 2.28
N ALA A 10 -13.59 22.55 2.56
CA ALA A 10 -14.85 22.51 3.29
C ALA A 10 -14.75 23.06 4.73
N THR A 11 -13.56 23.06 5.33
CA THR A 11 -13.30 23.55 6.70
C THR A 11 -12.74 24.98 6.74
N MET A 12 -12.50 25.59 5.58
CA MET A 12 -12.03 26.98 5.45
C MET A 12 -12.94 28.02 6.13
N PRO A 13 -14.29 27.90 6.10
CA PRO A 13 -15.15 28.90 6.73
C PRO A 13 -14.94 28.97 8.25
N VAL A 14 -14.71 27.82 8.88
CA VAL A 14 -14.46 27.70 10.33
C VAL A 14 -13.11 28.33 10.70
N GLY A 15 -12.05 27.96 9.97
CA GLY A 15 -10.71 28.53 10.19
C GLY A 15 -10.65 30.04 9.98
N ARG A 16 -11.37 30.55 8.97
CA ARG A 16 -11.45 32.00 8.69
C ARG A 16 -12.23 32.74 9.77
N SER A 17 -13.37 32.21 10.21
CA SER A 17 -14.17 32.77 11.30
C SER A 17 -13.34 32.89 12.59
N THR A 18 -12.51 31.89 12.93
CA THR A 18 -11.64 31.95 14.12
C THR A 18 -10.55 33.03 14.02
N GLN A 19 -10.11 33.37 12.81
CA GLN A 19 -9.10 34.41 12.57
C GLN A 19 -9.69 35.83 12.75
N GLU A 20 -10.97 36.02 12.38
CA GLU A 20 -11.71 37.27 12.58
C GLU A 20 -11.88 37.64 14.07
N HIS A 21 -11.73 36.67 14.98
CA HIS A 21 -11.80 36.87 16.44
C HIS A 21 -10.44 37.27 17.07
N GLY A 22 -9.46 37.70 16.26
CA GLY A 22 -8.18 38.25 16.74
C GLY A 22 -7.08 37.22 16.99
N CYS A 23 -7.27 35.97 16.57
CA CYS A 23 -6.22 34.94 16.63
C CYS A 23 -5.25 35.11 15.44
N ASN A 24 -3.99 35.46 15.72
CA ASN A 24 -2.90 35.38 14.73
C ASN A 24 -2.61 33.90 14.39
N MET A 25 -3.34 33.39 13.40
CA MET A 25 -3.36 32.00 12.99
C MET A 25 -2.82 31.83 11.58
N ILE A 26 -1.87 30.91 11.39
CA ILE A 26 -1.39 30.49 10.07
C ILE A 26 -2.24 29.29 9.64
N TYR A 27 -2.99 29.46 8.56
CA TYR A 27 -3.81 28.39 7.97
C TYR A 27 -3.06 27.69 6.84
N VAL A 28 -2.93 26.36 6.94
CA VAL A 28 -2.27 25.53 5.92
C VAL A 28 -3.21 24.44 5.46
N ILE A 29 -3.40 24.34 4.14
CA ILE A 29 -4.13 23.23 3.53
C ILE A 29 -3.18 22.05 3.35
N CYS A 30 -3.50 20.94 3.99
CA CYS A 30 -2.73 19.71 3.92
C CYS A 30 -3.05 18.96 2.61
N LYS A 31 -2.13 19.00 1.65
CA LYS A 31 -2.26 18.20 0.41
C LYS A 31 -2.07 16.69 0.64
N VAL A 32 -1.73 16.26 1.86
CA VAL A 32 -1.57 14.84 2.20
C VAL A 32 -2.85 14.07 1.97
N HIS A 33 -4.03 14.67 2.15
CA HIS A 33 -5.30 14.03 1.84
C HIS A 33 -5.44 13.75 0.34
N ALA A 34 -5.09 14.71 -0.52
CA ALA A 34 -5.07 14.50 -1.97
C ALA A 34 -4.06 13.40 -2.36
N LEU A 35 -2.87 13.38 -1.75
CA LEU A 35 -1.88 12.33 -1.99
C LEU A 35 -2.39 10.95 -1.53
N HIS A 36 -3.09 10.90 -0.40
CA HIS A 36 -3.71 9.68 0.11
C HIS A 36 -4.76 9.12 -0.85
N LEU A 37 -5.63 9.99 -1.37
CA LEU A 37 -6.64 9.60 -2.37
C LEU A 37 -6.02 9.09 -3.67
N VAL A 38 -4.95 9.75 -4.15
CA VAL A 38 -4.21 9.27 -5.33
C VAL A 38 -3.61 7.89 -5.06
N ALA A 39 -2.96 7.71 -3.91
CA ALA A 39 -2.37 6.43 -3.53
C ALA A 39 -3.43 5.32 -3.37
N GLU A 40 -4.59 5.63 -2.79
CA GLU A 40 -5.72 4.70 -2.68
C GLU A 40 -6.29 4.34 -4.05
N THR A 41 -6.42 5.33 -4.94
CA THR A 41 -6.87 5.11 -6.33
C THR A 41 -5.92 4.18 -7.06
N ILE A 42 -4.60 4.40 -6.96
CA ILE A 42 -3.59 3.51 -7.55
C ILE A 42 -3.74 2.09 -7.00
N ARG A 43 -3.86 1.93 -5.67
CA ARG A 43 -4.06 0.63 -5.04
C ARG A 43 -5.31 -0.08 -5.56
N GLN A 44 -6.41 0.64 -5.75
CA GLN A 44 -7.65 0.10 -6.30
C GLN A 44 -7.53 -0.36 -7.76
N CYS A 45 -6.57 0.19 -8.53
CA CYS A 45 -6.28 -0.29 -9.88
C CYS A 45 -5.59 -1.66 -9.92
N PHE A 46 -5.03 -2.13 -8.79
CA PHE A 46 -4.27 -3.38 -8.70
C PHE A 46 -4.82 -4.33 -7.61
N PRO A 47 -6.07 -4.81 -7.75
CA PRO A 47 -6.74 -5.59 -6.72
C PRO A 47 -6.07 -6.96 -6.46
N ASP A 48 -5.49 -7.59 -7.48
CA ASP A 48 -4.83 -8.89 -7.34
C ASP A 48 -3.52 -8.76 -6.55
N VAL A 49 -2.76 -7.70 -6.83
CA VAL A 49 -1.55 -7.31 -6.10
C VAL A 49 -1.89 -6.95 -4.64
N ASP A 50 -3.04 -6.29 -4.41
CA ASP A 50 -3.53 -6.03 -3.05
C ASP A 50 -3.90 -7.31 -2.30
N GLY A 51 -4.57 -8.25 -2.98
CA GLY A 51 -4.95 -9.55 -2.43
C GLY A 51 -3.75 -10.45 -2.12
N LEU A 52 -2.69 -10.38 -2.92
CA LEU A 52 -1.40 -11.03 -2.64
C LEU A 52 -0.82 -10.50 -1.32
N MET A 53 -0.73 -9.19 -1.22
CA MET A 53 -0.16 -8.44 -0.10
C MET A 53 -0.88 -8.71 1.22
N ALA A 54 -2.21 -8.75 1.22
CA ALA A 54 -3.00 -9.07 2.40
C ALA A 54 -2.77 -10.49 2.96
N SER A 55 -2.39 -11.43 2.08
CA SER A 55 -2.19 -12.86 2.41
C SER A 55 -0.78 -13.22 2.89
N SER A 56 0.18 -12.30 2.68
CA SER A 56 1.59 -12.56 2.95
C SER A 56 2.02 -11.98 4.31
N LYS A 57 2.10 -12.84 5.33
CA LYS A 57 2.42 -12.42 6.70
C LYS A 57 3.73 -12.97 7.27
N LYS A 58 4.53 -13.71 6.49
CA LYS A 58 5.72 -14.41 7.01
C LYS A 58 6.85 -14.47 6.00
N GLN A 59 8.08 -14.55 6.51
CA GLN A 59 9.31 -14.83 5.76
C GLN A 59 9.09 -16.02 4.81
N VAL A 60 9.30 -15.79 3.51
CA VAL A 60 9.07 -16.81 2.47
C VAL A 60 10.33 -17.62 2.20
N SER A 61 11.52 -17.01 2.29
CA SER A 61 12.79 -17.69 2.06
C SER A 61 13.90 -17.15 2.98
N PRO A 62 14.82 -18.01 3.44
CA PRO A 62 15.96 -17.58 4.27
C PRO A 62 16.97 -16.70 3.53
N ASN A 63 16.97 -16.73 2.18
CA ASN A 63 17.92 -15.99 1.35
C ASN A 63 17.43 -14.59 0.93
N ILE A 64 16.19 -14.23 1.25
CA ILE A 64 15.62 -12.90 0.95
C ILE A 64 15.23 -12.17 2.24
N PRO A 65 15.26 -10.82 2.24
CA PRO A 65 14.79 -10.04 3.39
C PRO A 65 13.33 -10.38 3.72
N GLU A 66 12.92 -10.20 4.98
CA GLU A 66 11.51 -10.36 5.32
C GLU A 66 10.65 -9.32 4.57
N PRO A 67 9.47 -9.69 4.04
CA PRO A 67 8.56 -8.72 3.44
C PRO A 67 8.23 -7.59 4.45
N PRO A 68 8.16 -6.33 4.00
CA PRO A 68 7.86 -5.22 4.90
C PRO A 68 6.48 -5.41 5.53
N GLN A 69 6.40 -5.12 6.84
CA GLN A 69 5.15 -5.28 7.57
C GLN A 69 4.11 -4.30 7.02
N GLN A 70 3.01 -4.85 6.53
CA GLN A 70 1.92 -4.04 6.03
C GLN A 70 1.15 -3.40 7.17
N ILE A 71 1.05 -2.06 7.12
CA ILE A 71 0.16 -1.30 7.98
C ILE A 71 -1.00 -0.88 7.08
N PRO A 72 -2.20 -1.51 7.18
CA PRO A 72 -3.27 -1.35 6.18
C PRO A 72 -3.68 0.10 5.89
N LYS A 73 -3.49 1.01 6.86
CA LYS A 73 -3.83 2.44 6.77
C LYS A 73 -2.69 3.33 6.25
N ARG A 74 -1.49 2.78 6.02
CA ARG A 74 -0.33 3.53 5.49
C ARG A 74 -0.02 3.04 4.07
N TRP A 75 -0.47 3.80 3.09
CA TRP A 75 -0.23 3.54 1.66
C TRP A 75 1.26 3.35 1.32
N GLY A 76 2.17 4.06 1.99
CA GLY A 76 3.62 3.88 1.81
C GLY A 76 4.07 2.44 2.05
N THR A 77 3.53 1.77 3.08
CA THR A 77 3.86 0.36 3.38
C THR A 77 3.32 -0.60 2.32
N TRP A 78 2.23 -0.24 1.64
CA TRP A 78 1.71 -1.01 0.52
C TRP A 78 2.64 -0.89 -0.70
N PHE A 79 3.11 0.31 -1.04
CA PHE A 79 4.08 0.49 -2.12
C PHE A 79 5.43 -0.19 -1.84
N GLU A 80 5.92 -0.11 -0.62
CA GLU A 80 7.14 -0.82 -0.20
C GLU A 80 6.99 -2.34 -0.37
N ALA A 81 5.85 -2.89 0.04
CA ALA A 81 5.56 -4.31 -0.14
C ALA A 81 5.41 -4.68 -1.62
N ALA A 82 4.72 -3.86 -2.42
CA ALA A 82 4.61 -4.05 -3.86
C ALA A 82 5.99 -4.08 -4.54
N SER A 83 6.86 -3.14 -4.17
CA SER A 83 8.23 -3.07 -4.68
C SER A 83 9.07 -4.27 -4.26
N TYR A 84 8.91 -4.72 -3.01
CA TYR A 84 9.53 -5.96 -2.52
C TYR A 84 9.09 -7.18 -3.34
N TYR A 85 7.78 -7.36 -3.55
CA TYR A 85 7.27 -8.50 -4.33
C TYR A 85 7.70 -8.42 -5.79
N ALA A 86 7.68 -7.25 -6.41
CA ALA A 86 8.18 -7.07 -7.77
C ALA A 86 9.66 -7.44 -7.90
N LYS A 87 10.48 -7.13 -6.88
CA LYS A 87 11.92 -7.40 -6.88
C LYS A 87 12.25 -8.89 -6.68
N TYR A 88 11.51 -9.57 -5.82
CA TYR A 88 11.80 -10.96 -5.41
C TYR A 88 10.80 -11.98 -5.94
N PHE A 89 9.93 -11.60 -6.89
CA PHE A 89 8.81 -12.41 -7.37
C PHE A 89 9.22 -13.85 -7.70
N GLU A 90 10.20 -14.01 -8.61
CA GLU A 90 10.66 -15.33 -9.09
C GLU A 90 11.21 -16.21 -7.96
N GLN A 91 11.95 -15.62 -7.02
CA GLN A 91 12.52 -16.36 -5.87
C GLN A 91 11.44 -16.81 -4.90
N ILE A 92 10.44 -15.95 -4.68
CA ILE A 92 9.31 -16.21 -3.79
C ILE A 92 8.38 -17.27 -4.42
N GLU A 93 8.11 -17.14 -5.73
CA GLU A 93 7.33 -18.08 -6.50
C GLU A 93 7.94 -19.48 -6.47
N ALA A 94 9.23 -19.61 -6.78
CA ALA A 94 9.93 -20.90 -6.76
C ALA A 94 9.76 -21.62 -5.42
N VAL A 95 9.94 -20.89 -4.32
CA VAL A 95 9.79 -21.45 -2.96
C VAL A 95 8.34 -21.82 -2.64
N ILE A 96 7.36 -21.00 -3.06
CA ILE A 96 5.94 -21.30 -2.85
C ILE A 96 5.49 -22.53 -3.65
N LEU A 97 6.05 -22.74 -4.84
CA LEU A 97 5.77 -23.90 -5.69
C LEU A 97 6.45 -25.18 -5.21
N GLU A 98 7.50 -25.11 -4.38
CA GLU A 98 8.12 -26.28 -3.74
C GLU A 98 7.24 -26.92 -2.65
N PHE A 99 6.32 -26.17 -2.04
CA PHE A 99 5.43 -26.73 -1.00
C PHE A 99 4.36 -27.65 -1.58
N SER A 100 4.00 -28.70 -0.82
CA SER A 100 2.92 -29.60 -1.23
C SER A 100 1.56 -28.88 -1.17
N PRO A 101 0.75 -28.89 -2.24
CA PRO A 101 -0.54 -28.20 -2.27
C PRO A 101 -1.57 -28.77 -1.27
N ASN A 102 -1.35 -29.99 -0.78
CA ASN A 102 -2.24 -30.68 0.16
C ASN A 102 -1.88 -30.46 1.64
N GLU A 103 -0.76 -29.81 1.95
CA GLU A 103 -0.33 -29.60 3.35
C GLU A 103 -1.21 -28.58 4.08
N ALA A 104 -1.68 -27.55 3.37
CA ALA A 104 -2.59 -26.56 3.94
C ALA A 104 -3.36 -25.81 2.84
N ALA A 105 -4.62 -25.45 3.12
CA ALA A 105 -5.43 -24.62 2.24
C ALA A 105 -4.75 -23.27 1.90
N ALA A 106 -4.01 -22.69 2.86
CA ALA A 106 -3.27 -21.45 2.68
C ALA A 106 -2.10 -21.56 1.70
N ILE A 107 -1.49 -22.75 1.56
CA ILE A 107 -0.42 -23.00 0.56
C ILE A 107 -1.04 -23.02 -0.83
N LYS A 108 -2.12 -23.77 -1.00
CA LYS A 108 -2.86 -23.84 -2.27
C LYS A 108 -3.34 -22.46 -2.72
N GLU A 109 -3.89 -21.66 -1.81
CA GLU A 109 -4.33 -20.29 -2.14
C GLU A 109 -3.17 -19.41 -2.63
N ARG A 110 -2.00 -19.49 -1.97
CA ARG A 110 -0.82 -18.74 -2.42
C ARG A 110 -0.32 -19.22 -3.76
N GLN A 111 -0.26 -20.53 -4.00
CA GLN A 111 0.17 -21.07 -5.28
C GLN A 111 -0.71 -20.55 -6.42
N THR A 112 -2.03 -20.57 -6.25
CA THR A 112 -2.95 -19.99 -7.24
C THR A 112 -2.67 -18.52 -7.51
N LYS A 113 -2.40 -17.72 -6.47
CA LYS A 113 -2.08 -16.29 -6.61
C LYS A 113 -0.76 -16.02 -7.32
N PHE A 114 0.28 -16.81 -7.03
CA PHE A 114 1.60 -16.66 -7.69
C PHE A 114 1.60 -17.18 -9.13
N GLN A 115 0.74 -18.14 -9.45
CA GLN A 115 0.55 -18.63 -10.82
C GLN A 115 -0.35 -17.72 -11.68
N ASP A 116 -0.95 -16.69 -11.09
CA ASP A 116 -1.77 -15.73 -11.82
C ASP A 116 -0.87 -14.73 -12.57
N ILE A 117 -0.92 -14.81 -13.91
CA ILE A 117 -0.16 -13.94 -14.81
C ILE A 117 -0.51 -12.46 -14.59
N SER A 118 -1.74 -12.16 -14.14
CA SER A 118 -2.18 -10.80 -13.81
C SER A 118 -1.28 -10.18 -12.73
N VAL A 119 -1.03 -10.93 -11.65
CA VAL A 119 -0.24 -10.47 -10.50
C VAL A 119 1.19 -10.12 -10.91
N GLU A 120 1.83 -11.01 -11.67
CA GLU A 120 3.20 -10.79 -12.14
C GLU A 120 3.28 -9.59 -13.10
N THR A 121 2.32 -9.50 -14.03
CA THR A 121 2.25 -8.41 -15.00
C THR A 121 2.03 -7.06 -14.33
N ASP A 122 1.11 -7.00 -13.38
CA ASP A 122 0.78 -5.79 -12.63
C ASP A 122 1.96 -5.33 -11.77
N LEU A 123 2.62 -6.25 -11.04
CA LEU A 123 3.83 -5.93 -10.27
C LEU A 123 4.95 -5.38 -11.15
N LYS A 124 5.12 -5.92 -12.37
CA LYS A 124 6.14 -5.48 -13.32
C LYS A 124 5.80 -4.15 -14.01
N THR A 125 4.53 -3.79 -14.10
CA THR A 125 4.06 -2.60 -14.85
C THR A 125 3.77 -1.40 -13.96
N MET A 126 3.38 -1.60 -12.69
CA MET A 126 3.00 -0.50 -11.79
C MET A 126 4.11 0.54 -11.53
N PHE A 127 5.37 0.19 -11.80
CA PHE A 127 6.53 1.06 -11.59
C PHE A 127 7.16 1.61 -12.90
N LYS A 128 6.52 1.41 -14.07
CA LYS A 128 7.10 1.73 -15.39
C LYS A 128 6.73 3.10 -15.98
N TYR A 129 6.37 4.08 -15.15
CA TYR A 129 6.02 5.44 -15.58
C TYR A 129 6.87 6.48 -14.85
#